data_AF-A0A378H4N8-F1
#
_entry.id   AF-A0A378H4N8-F1
#
_cell.length_a   1.000
_cell.length_b   1.000
_cell.length_c   1.000
_cell.angle_alpha   90.00
_cell.angle_beta   90.00
_cell.angle_gamma   90.00
#
_symmetry.space_group_name_H-M   'P 1'
#
loop_
_entity.id
_entity.type
_entity.pdbx_description
1 polymer ?
#
loop_
_entity_poly.entity_id
_entity_poly.type
_entity_poly.pdbx_seq_one_letter_code
_entity_poly.pdbx_strand_id
1 'polypeptide(L)'
;MRLPPSRPSCPGIPLPRASTEAQKLAQPDDFDFLHRIGESYATLRRYAPEFLAVLKLRAAPAAKNVLDAIEVLRGMNTDNARKLPADAPTGFIKPRWQKLVMTDAGIDRRYYELCALSELKNSLRSGDIWVQGSRQFKDFEDYLVPPEKFTSLKQSSELPLAVATDCEQYLHERLTLLEAQLATVNRMAAANDLPDAIITESGLKITPLDAAVPDTAQGADRPDSHGPAARQDHRNCCSKSMSGRASPGTSRT
;
A
#
# COMPACT_ATOMS: atom_id res chain seq x y z
N MET A 1 6.96 38.69 51.88
CA MET A 1 6.62 38.49 50.45
C MET A 1 7.79 37.83 49.75
N ARG A 2 7.70 36.55 49.40
CA ARG A 2 8.65 35.90 48.48
C ARG A 2 7.83 35.31 47.34
N LEU A 3 8.06 35.78 46.12
CA LEU A 3 7.51 35.19 44.90
C LEU A 3 8.09 33.77 44.72
N PRO A 4 7.33 32.79 44.22
CA PRO A 4 7.89 31.50 43.84
C PRO A 4 8.73 31.62 42.56
N PRO A 5 9.77 30.79 42.39
CA PRO A 5 10.65 30.88 41.22
C PRO A 5 9.95 30.40 39.95
N SER A 6 10.19 31.13 38.86
CA SER A 6 9.82 30.80 37.49
C SER A 6 10.33 29.41 37.09
N ARG A 7 9.45 28.58 36.51
CA ARG A 7 9.79 27.24 36.00
C ARG A 7 10.91 27.36 34.93
N PRO A 8 11.88 26.43 34.89
CA PRO A 8 12.89 26.43 33.86
C PRO A 8 12.27 26.14 32.50
N SER A 9 12.50 27.03 31.54
CA SER A 9 12.14 26.83 30.14
C SER A 9 12.93 25.63 29.60
N CYS A 10 12.24 24.59 29.14
CA CYS A 10 12.88 23.49 28.43
C CYS A 10 13.57 24.07 27.18
N PRO A 11 14.88 23.87 26.98
CA PRO A 11 15.52 24.30 25.75
C PRO A 11 14.96 23.45 24.62
N GLY A 12 14.09 24.04 23.80
CA GLY A 12 13.64 23.42 22.55
C GLY A 12 14.89 23.11 21.73
N ILE A 13 15.13 21.82 21.48
CA ILE A 13 16.23 21.41 20.60
C ILE A 13 15.94 22.08 19.24
N PRO A 14 16.87 22.89 18.71
CA PRO A 14 16.67 23.52 17.41
C PRO A 14 16.41 22.42 16.37
N LEU A 15 15.34 22.54 15.59
CA LEU A 15 15.01 21.63 14.48
C LEU A 15 16.22 21.19 13.63
N PRO A 16 17.23 22.04 13.31
CA PRO A 16 18.41 21.59 12.58
C PRO A 16 19.29 20.58 13.33
N ARG A 17 19.33 20.60 14.67
CA ARG A 17 20.04 19.59 15.45
C ARG A 17 19.28 18.27 15.46
N ALA A 18 17.95 18.32 15.59
CA ALA A 18 17.10 17.14 15.52
C ALA A 18 17.13 16.51 14.12
N SER A 19 17.18 17.30 13.05
CA SER A 19 17.34 16.77 11.68
C SER A 19 18.72 16.16 11.47
N THR A 20 19.79 16.79 11.98
CA THR A 20 21.16 16.25 11.87
C THR A 20 21.33 14.98 12.70
N GLU A 21 20.71 14.87 13.88
CA GLU A 21 20.68 13.63 14.68
C GLU A 21 19.84 12.54 14.02
N ALA A 22 18.65 12.88 13.50
CA ALA A 22 17.83 11.95 12.73
C ALA A 22 18.57 11.43 11.48
N GLN A 23 19.39 12.27 10.85
CA GLN A 23 20.20 11.89 9.69
C GLN A 23 21.45 11.07 10.05
N LYS A 24 21.93 11.15 11.30
CA LYS A 24 22.94 10.23 11.85
C LYS A 24 22.35 8.89 12.29
N LEU A 25 21.07 8.87 12.69
CA LEU A 25 20.31 7.65 13.01
C LEU A 25 19.73 6.99 11.75
N ALA A 26 19.51 7.76 10.69
CA ALA A 26 19.19 7.27 9.36
C ALA A 26 20.36 6.40 8.91
N GLN A 27 20.13 5.10 8.90
CA GLN A 27 21.13 4.13 8.45
C GLN A 27 21.50 4.46 6.99
N PRO A 28 22.78 4.29 6.61
CA PRO A 28 23.24 4.58 5.26
C PRO A 28 22.43 3.78 4.21
N ASP A 29 22.30 4.32 3.00
CA ASP A 29 21.57 3.68 1.89
C ASP A 29 22.06 2.25 1.56
N ASP A 30 23.31 1.94 1.94
CA ASP A 30 23.97 0.65 1.76
C ASP A 30 23.78 -0.32 2.96
N PHE A 31 22.92 0.03 3.92
CA PHE A 31 22.61 -0.85 5.04
C PHE A 31 21.82 -2.07 4.58
N ASP A 32 22.52 -3.19 4.41
CA ASP A 32 21.90 -4.41 3.94
C ASP A 32 21.41 -5.29 5.09
N PHE A 33 20.12 -5.24 5.41
CA PHE A 33 19.49 -6.08 6.44
C PHE A 33 19.60 -7.60 6.17
N LEU A 34 19.99 -8.03 4.96
CA LEU A 34 20.03 -9.43 4.58
C LEU A 34 20.95 -10.28 5.45
N HIS A 35 22.03 -9.73 5.99
CA HIS A 35 22.92 -10.45 6.92
C HIS A 35 22.20 -10.87 8.21
N ARG A 36 21.18 -10.13 8.65
CA ARG A 36 20.37 -10.45 9.84
C ARG A 36 19.33 -11.54 9.57
N ILE A 37 18.95 -11.74 8.32
CA ILE A 37 17.96 -12.75 7.94
C ILE A 37 18.50 -14.17 8.19
N GLY A 38 19.82 -14.34 8.20
CA GLY A 38 20.47 -15.58 8.60
C GLY A 38 20.02 -16.10 9.98
N GLU A 39 19.68 -15.21 10.92
CA GLU A 39 19.19 -15.59 12.26
C GLU A 39 17.85 -16.31 12.22
N SER A 40 16.99 -15.96 11.25
CA SER A 40 15.67 -16.56 11.06
C SER A 40 15.71 -17.89 10.31
N TYR A 41 16.87 -18.29 9.78
CA TYR A 41 17.02 -19.51 8.98
C TYR A 41 16.54 -20.77 9.70
N ALA A 42 16.86 -20.92 10.99
CA ALA A 42 16.47 -22.11 11.75
C ALA A 42 14.94 -22.26 11.86
N THR A 43 14.23 -21.15 12.08
CA THR A 43 12.76 -21.13 12.14
C THR A 43 12.16 -21.48 10.79
N LEU A 44 12.69 -20.88 9.72
CA LEU A 44 12.20 -21.08 8.36
C LEU A 44 12.45 -22.53 7.89
N ARG A 45 13.62 -23.09 8.22
CA ARG A 45 14.00 -24.47 7.88
C ARG A 45 13.11 -25.52 8.56
N ARG A 46 12.47 -25.20 9.70
CA ARG A 46 11.52 -26.10 10.37
C ARG A 46 10.25 -26.35 9.54
N TYR A 47 9.79 -25.35 8.79
CA TYR A 47 8.53 -25.41 8.06
C TYR A 47 8.72 -25.53 6.55
N ALA A 48 9.83 -25.03 6.01
CA ALA A 48 10.08 -25.01 4.57
C ALA A 48 9.98 -26.39 3.89
N PRO A 49 10.51 -27.49 4.46
CA PRO A 49 10.40 -28.81 3.82
C PRO A 49 8.96 -29.27 3.63
N GLU A 50 8.14 -29.23 4.68
CA GLU A 50 6.73 -29.62 4.64
C GLU A 50 5.91 -28.70 3.73
N PHE A 51 6.17 -27.39 3.82
CA PHE A 51 5.53 -26.40 2.97
C PHE A 51 5.80 -26.68 1.48
N LEU A 52 7.06 -26.93 1.13
CA LEU A 52 7.43 -27.27 -0.24
C LEU A 52 6.93 -28.66 -0.65
N ALA A 53 6.77 -29.63 0.26
CA ALA A 53 6.24 -30.95 -0.10
C ALA A 53 4.75 -30.89 -0.46
N VAL A 54 3.96 -30.08 0.26
CA VAL A 54 2.50 -30.02 0.09
C VAL A 54 2.10 -29.19 -1.14
N LEU A 55 2.83 -28.12 -1.45
CA LEU A 55 2.45 -27.18 -2.50
C LEU A 55 2.78 -27.67 -3.91
N LYS A 56 1.74 -27.89 -4.70
CA LYS A 56 1.83 -28.16 -6.14
C LYS A 56 2.04 -26.85 -6.90
N LEU A 57 3.30 -26.44 -7.01
CA LEU A 57 3.73 -25.21 -7.68
C LEU A 57 3.78 -25.41 -9.20
N ARG A 58 3.37 -24.38 -9.93
CA ARG A 58 3.53 -24.23 -11.39
C ARG A 58 4.11 -22.84 -11.66
N ALA A 59 4.87 -22.70 -12.74
CA ALA A 59 5.56 -21.46 -13.07
C ALA A 59 5.35 -21.08 -14.53
N ALA A 60 5.25 -19.77 -14.77
CA ALA A 60 5.37 -19.17 -16.08
C ALA A 60 6.82 -19.33 -16.59
N PRO A 61 7.05 -19.23 -17.91
CA PRO A 61 8.39 -19.34 -18.48
C PRO A 61 9.42 -18.39 -17.82
N ALA A 62 8.99 -17.19 -17.41
CA ALA A 62 9.84 -16.20 -16.75
C ALA A 62 10.35 -16.62 -15.36
N ALA A 63 9.57 -17.42 -14.61
CA ALA A 63 9.92 -17.86 -13.25
C ALA A 63 10.43 -19.31 -13.18
N LYS A 64 10.73 -19.93 -14.33
CA LYS A 64 11.22 -21.30 -14.41
C LYS A 64 12.49 -21.52 -13.58
N ASN A 65 13.44 -20.58 -13.62
CA ASN A 65 14.67 -20.64 -12.83
C ASN A 65 14.43 -20.70 -11.32
N VAL A 66 13.37 -20.03 -10.83
CA VAL A 66 12.98 -20.08 -9.41
C VAL A 66 12.38 -21.45 -9.10
N LEU A 67 11.49 -21.96 -9.96
CA LEU A 67 10.89 -23.27 -9.77
C LEU A 67 11.93 -24.39 -9.77
N ASP A 68 12.88 -24.37 -10.71
CA ASP A 68 13.96 -25.35 -10.80
C ASP A 68 14.81 -25.35 -9.51
N ALA A 69 15.09 -24.18 -8.93
CA ALA A 69 15.77 -24.06 -7.65
C ALA A 69 14.96 -24.68 -6.49
N ILE A 70 13.65 -24.45 -6.48
CA ILE A 70 12.75 -25.06 -5.49
C ILE A 70 12.70 -26.59 -5.63
N GLU A 71 12.74 -27.13 -6.85
CA GLU A 71 12.83 -28.58 -7.06
C GLU A 71 14.14 -29.17 -6.54
N VAL A 72 15.27 -28.49 -6.75
CA VAL A 72 16.55 -28.87 -6.12
C VAL A 72 16.42 -28.91 -4.59
N LEU A 73 15.78 -27.88 -4.00
CA LEU A 73 15.53 -27.85 -2.56
C LEU A 73 14.59 -28.98 -2.10
N ARG A 74 13.54 -29.32 -2.87
CA ARG A 74 12.67 -30.47 -2.57
C ARG A 74 13.44 -31.79 -2.57
N GLY A 75 14.29 -32.02 -3.58
CA GLY A 75 15.17 -33.20 -3.63
C GLY A 75 16.08 -33.26 -2.40
N MET A 76 16.78 -32.17 -2.08
CA MET A 76 17.64 -32.08 -0.90
C MET A 76 16.89 -32.32 0.43
N ASN A 77 15.65 -31.87 0.53
CA ASN A 77 14.82 -32.07 1.71
C ASN A 77 14.42 -33.53 1.87
N THR A 78 14.11 -34.20 0.78
CA THR A 78 13.75 -35.63 0.74
C THR A 78 14.95 -36.50 1.10
N ASP A 79 16.11 -36.21 0.52
CA ASP A 79 17.35 -36.97 0.71
C ASP A 79 18.09 -36.60 2.00
N ASN A 80 17.59 -35.61 2.76
CA ASN A 80 18.31 -34.97 3.87
C ASN A 80 19.75 -34.56 3.51
N ALA A 81 19.96 -34.18 2.23
CA ALA A 81 21.27 -33.87 1.70
C ALA A 81 21.83 -32.62 2.38
N ARG A 82 23.08 -32.70 2.85
CA ARG A 82 23.75 -31.59 3.55
C ARG A 82 24.37 -30.56 2.62
N LYS A 83 24.82 -30.98 1.43
CA LYS A 83 25.51 -30.13 0.45
C LYS A 83 24.58 -29.78 -0.70
N LEU A 84 24.71 -28.56 -1.21
CA LEU A 84 24.05 -28.14 -2.43
C LEU A 84 24.74 -28.82 -3.63
N PRO A 85 23.99 -29.32 -4.63
CA PRO A 85 24.57 -29.82 -5.88
C PRO A 85 25.39 -28.75 -6.61
N ALA A 86 26.45 -29.16 -7.31
CA ALA A 86 27.32 -28.23 -8.04
C ALA A 86 26.63 -27.61 -9.27
N ASP A 87 25.59 -28.26 -9.78
CA ASP A 87 24.73 -27.85 -10.89
C ASP A 87 23.49 -27.08 -10.43
N ALA A 88 23.43 -26.65 -9.16
CA ALA A 88 22.28 -25.91 -8.65
C ALA A 88 22.05 -24.61 -9.44
N PRO A 89 20.81 -24.32 -9.86
CA PRO A 89 20.51 -23.15 -10.67
C PRO A 89 20.80 -21.87 -9.88
N THR A 90 21.49 -20.92 -10.51
CA THR A 90 21.83 -19.62 -9.91
C THR A 90 21.21 -18.44 -10.65
N GLY A 91 20.57 -18.69 -11.81
CA GLY A 91 20.01 -17.64 -12.68
C GLY A 91 18.84 -16.85 -12.07
N PHE A 92 18.25 -17.31 -10.97
CA PHE A 92 17.21 -16.57 -10.24
C PHE A 92 17.78 -15.61 -9.18
N ILE A 93 19.08 -15.71 -8.85
CA ILE A 93 19.71 -14.95 -7.78
C ILE A 93 19.87 -13.49 -8.23
N LYS A 94 19.21 -12.57 -7.53
CA LYS A 94 19.36 -11.13 -7.79
C LYS A 94 20.72 -10.60 -7.31
N PRO A 95 21.24 -9.50 -7.91
CA PRO A 95 22.54 -8.92 -7.53
C PRO A 95 22.70 -8.65 -6.04
N ARG A 96 21.60 -8.27 -5.36
CA ARG A 96 21.57 -8.04 -3.92
C ARG A 96 21.91 -9.30 -3.10
N TRP A 97 21.43 -10.47 -3.52
CA TRP A 97 21.70 -11.74 -2.85
C TRP A 97 23.06 -12.33 -3.26
N GLN A 98 23.58 -11.97 -4.42
CA GLN A 98 24.78 -12.57 -5.00
C GLN A 98 25.99 -12.49 -4.06
N LYS A 99 26.18 -11.36 -3.37
CA LYS A 99 27.27 -11.15 -2.39
C LYS A 99 27.20 -12.09 -1.18
N LEU A 100 26.02 -12.60 -0.84
CA LEU A 100 25.79 -13.46 0.32
C LEU A 100 25.71 -14.94 -0.06
N VAL A 101 25.18 -15.23 -1.26
CA VAL A 101 24.99 -16.59 -1.75
C VAL A 101 26.27 -17.14 -2.38
N MET A 102 27.02 -16.31 -3.11
CA MET A 102 28.28 -16.69 -3.74
C MET A 102 29.44 -16.30 -2.83
N THR A 103 30.15 -17.29 -2.29
CA THR A 103 31.34 -17.11 -1.46
C THR A 103 32.56 -17.73 -2.15
N ASP A 104 33.77 -17.37 -1.70
CA ASP A 104 35.01 -17.93 -2.26
C ASP A 104 35.12 -19.47 -2.11
N ALA A 105 34.40 -20.03 -1.14
CA ALA A 105 34.31 -21.48 -0.90
C ALA A 105 33.18 -22.19 -1.68
N GLY A 106 32.44 -21.44 -2.51
CA GLY A 106 31.29 -21.92 -3.28
C GLY A 106 29.97 -21.30 -2.83
N ILE A 107 28.86 -21.99 -3.12
CA ILE A 107 27.52 -21.48 -2.81
C ILE A 107 27.20 -21.73 -1.33
N ASP A 108 26.88 -20.67 -0.58
CA ASP A 108 26.37 -20.81 0.78
C ASP A 108 24.92 -21.33 0.73
N ARG A 109 24.74 -22.56 1.19
CA ARG A 109 23.45 -23.23 1.24
C ARG A 109 22.38 -22.43 1.99
N ARG A 110 22.71 -21.83 3.14
CA ARG A 110 21.73 -21.15 4.00
C ARG A 110 21.16 -19.93 3.29
N TYR A 111 22.05 -19.13 2.69
CA TYR A 111 21.64 -17.96 1.93
C TYR A 111 20.98 -18.34 0.61
N TYR A 112 21.39 -19.45 -0.02
CA TYR A 112 20.72 -19.98 -1.21
C TYR A 112 19.26 -20.37 -0.91
N GLU A 113 19.01 -21.11 0.17
CA GLU A 113 17.65 -21.49 0.59
C GLU A 113 16.79 -20.26 0.92
N LEU A 114 17.34 -19.28 1.65
CA LEU A 114 16.65 -18.02 1.96
C LEU A 114 16.34 -17.21 0.70
N CYS A 115 17.29 -17.15 -0.24
CA CYS A 115 17.12 -16.47 -1.51
C CYS A 115 16.00 -17.13 -2.33
N ALA A 116 16.04 -18.45 -2.49
CA ALA A 116 15.04 -19.20 -3.24
C ALA A 116 13.62 -19.03 -2.67
N LEU A 117 13.48 -19.06 -1.34
CA LEU A 117 12.18 -18.87 -0.68
C LEU A 117 11.70 -17.41 -0.73
N SER A 118 12.62 -16.45 -0.68
CA SER A 118 12.30 -15.03 -0.88
C SER A 118 11.82 -14.76 -2.30
N GLU A 119 12.50 -15.32 -3.31
CA GLU A 119 12.10 -15.17 -4.71
C GLU A 119 10.80 -15.94 -5.00
N LEU A 120 10.59 -17.13 -4.43
CA LEU A 120 9.31 -17.83 -4.50
C LEU A 120 8.16 -16.98 -3.97
N LYS A 121 8.33 -16.32 -2.82
CA LYS A 121 7.34 -15.40 -2.26
C LYS A 121 7.04 -14.24 -3.22
N ASN A 122 8.07 -13.69 -3.86
CA ASN A 122 7.91 -12.60 -4.82
C ASN A 122 7.18 -13.07 -6.08
N SER A 123 7.52 -14.25 -6.61
CA SER A 123 6.88 -14.83 -7.79
C SER A 123 5.43 -15.26 -7.55
N LEU A 124 5.10 -15.72 -6.34
CA LEU A 124 3.71 -15.95 -5.93
C LEU A 124 2.90 -14.64 -5.87
N ARG A 125 3.54 -13.54 -5.49
CA ARG A 125 2.90 -12.22 -5.41
C ARG A 125 2.72 -11.58 -6.79
N SER A 126 3.66 -11.78 -7.72
CA SER A 126 3.54 -11.29 -9.10
C SER A 126 2.60 -12.15 -9.95
N GLY A 127 2.35 -13.39 -9.55
CA GLY A 127 1.56 -14.35 -10.34
C GLY A 127 2.41 -15.17 -11.32
N ASP A 128 3.73 -14.98 -11.35
CA ASP A 128 4.62 -15.79 -12.20
C ASP A 128 4.73 -17.24 -11.72
N ILE A 129 4.42 -17.50 -10.45
CA ILE A 129 4.24 -18.83 -9.88
C ILE A 129 2.85 -18.90 -9.26
N TRP A 130 2.15 -20.02 -9.48
CA TRP A 130 0.84 -20.29 -8.91
C TRP A 130 0.78 -21.67 -8.25
N VAL A 131 -0.22 -21.85 -7.40
CA VAL A 131 -0.45 -23.08 -6.65
C VAL A 131 -1.71 -23.74 -7.20
N GLN A 132 -1.59 -24.99 -7.67
CA GLN A 132 -2.73 -25.74 -8.15
C GLN A 132 -3.78 -25.93 -7.05
N GLY A 133 -5.03 -25.53 -7.32
CA GLY A 133 -6.14 -25.61 -6.36
C GLY A 133 -6.24 -24.42 -5.39
N SER A 134 -5.34 -23.44 -5.49
CA SER A 134 -5.45 -22.20 -4.71
C SER A 134 -6.40 -21.20 -5.37
N ARG A 135 -7.23 -20.56 -4.55
CA ARG A 135 -8.08 -19.43 -4.98
C ARG A 135 -7.32 -18.11 -5.00
N GLN A 136 -6.35 -17.95 -4.10
CA GLN A 136 -5.59 -16.71 -3.96
C GLN A 136 -4.36 -16.67 -4.88
N PHE A 137 -3.72 -17.81 -5.10
CA PHE A 137 -2.54 -17.95 -5.94
C PHE A 137 -2.88 -18.82 -7.15
N LYS A 138 -3.87 -18.37 -7.94
CA LYS A 138 -4.33 -19.03 -9.17
C LYS A 138 -3.52 -18.52 -10.37
N ASP A 139 -3.47 -19.31 -11.44
CA ASP A 139 -2.91 -18.86 -12.72
C ASP A 139 -3.62 -17.56 -13.15
N PHE A 140 -2.86 -16.62 -13.71
CA PHE A 140 -3.42 -15.37 -14.23
C PHE A 140 -4.32 -15.63 -15.45
N GLU A 141 -3.91 -16.54 -16.33
CA GLU A 141 -4.66 -16.88 -17.55
C GLU A 141 -6.03 -17.50 -17.23
N ASP A 142 -6.15 -18.15 -16.07
CA ASP A 142 -7.40 -18.72 -15.57
C ASP A 142 -8.46 -17.67 -15.15
N TYR A 143 -8.08 -16.40 -15.04
CA TYR A 143 -9.01 -15.28 -14.84
C TYR A 143 -9.46 -14.66 -16.17
N LEU A 144 -8.73 -14.92 -17.25
CA LEU A 144 -9.03 -14.37 -18.56
C LEU A 144 -10.03 -15.26 -19.30
N VAL A 145 -10.71 -14.66 -20.28
CA VAL A 145 -11.47 -15.44 -21.25
C VAL A 145 -10.47 -16.14 -22.16
N PRO A 146 -10.53 -17.49 -22.30
CA PRO A 146 -9.62 -18.21 -23.18
C PRO A 146 -9.64 -17.61 -24.60
N PRO A 147 -8.49 -17.53 -25.29
CA PRO A 147 -8.39 -16.85 -26.58
C PRO A 147 -9.33 -17.43 -27.64
N GLU A 148 -9.57 -18.74 -27.61
CA GLU A 148 -10.54 -19.41 -28.48
C GLU A 148 -11.96 -18.90 -28.23
N LYS A 149 -12.37 -18.88 -26.95
CA LYS A 149 -13.68 -18.37 -26.53
C LYS A 149 -13.83 -16.88 -26.86
N PHE A 150 -12.79 -16.09 -26.64
CA PHE A 150 -12.78 -14.67 -26.99
C PHE A 150 -12.96 -14.47 -28.50
N THR A 151 -12.27 -15.26 -29.32
CA THR A 151 -12.38 -15.19 -30.79
C THR A 151 -13.79 -15.55 -31.25
N SER A 152 -14.39 -16.61 -30.69
CA SER A 152 -15.78 -16.98 -30.98
C SER A 152 -16.79 -15.91 -30.57
N LEU A 153 -16.62 -15.31 -29.38
CA LEU A 153 -17.47 -14.21 -28.92
C LEU A 153 -17.33 -12.95 -29.77
N LYS A 154 -16.11 -12.67 -30.26
CA LYS A 154 -15.85 -11.55 -31.16
C LYS A 154 -16.52 -11.75 -32.53
N GLN A 155 -16.47 -12.97 -33.07
CA GLN A 155 -17.09 -13.30 -34.37
C GLN A 155 -18.62 -13.30 -34.31
N SER A 156 -19.20 -13.68 -33.17
CA SER A 156 -20.65 -13.68 -32.94
C SER A 156 -21.21 -12.33 -32.50
N SER A 157 -20.36 -11.32 -32.29
CA SER A 157 -20.76 -10.01 -31.72
C SER A 157 -21.48 -10.11 -30.37
N GLU A 158 -21.22 -11.17 -29.60
CA GLU A 158 -21.83 -11.43 -28.28
C GLU A 158 -20.93 -11.00 -27.11
N LEU A 159 -19.90 -10.20 -27.38
CA LEU A 159 -19.06 -9.64 -26.31
C LEU A 159 -19.92 -8.74 -25.43
N PRO A 160 -19.92 -8.94 -24.09
CA PRO A 160 -20.71 -8.14 -23.15
C PRO A 160 -20.06 -6.77 -22.92
N LEU A 161 -19.89 -6.00 -23.99
CA LEU A 161 -19.33 -4.66 -24.00
C LEU A 161 -20.42 -3.70 -24.45
N ALA A 162 -20.66 -2.64 -23.68
CA ALA A 162 -21.63 -1.59 -24.01
C ALA A 162 -21.15 -0.64 -25.12
N VAL A 163 -20.10 -1.03 -25.84
CA VAL A 163 -19.30 -0.18 -26.72
C VAL A 163 -19.08 -0.91 -28.04
N ALA A 164 -19.01 -0.17 -29.14
CA ALA A 164 -18.67 -0.73 -30.44
C ALA A 164 -17.37 -1.55 -30.34
N THR A 165 -17.42 -2.78 -30.84
CA THR A 165 -16.28 -3.71 -30.84
C THR A 165 -15.28 -3.41 -31.95
N ASP A 166 -15.64 -2.55 -32.90
CA ASP A 166 -14.75 -2.00 -33.91
C ASP A 166 -14.06 -0.74 -33.36
N CYS A 167 -12.73 -0.80 -33.31
CA CYS A 167 -11.90 0.28 -32.78
C CYS A 167 -12.00 1.56 -33.61
N GLU A 168 -11.97 1.46 -34.95
CA GLU A 168 -11.99 2.63 -35.83
C GLU A 168 -13.35 3.32 -35.75
N GLN A 169 -14.43 2.54 -35.77
CA GLN A 169 -15.77 3.07 -35.60
C GLN A 169 -15.95 3.73 -34.23
N TYR A 170 -15.50 3.08 -33.16
CA TYR A 170 -15.57 3.65 -31.82
C TYR A 170 -14.80 4.97 -31.70
N LEU A 171 -13.58 5.03 -32.24
CA LEU A 171 -12.78 6.25 -32.23
C LEU A 171 -13.43 7.36 -33.04
N HIS A 172 -13.95 7.04 -34.22
CA HIS A 172 -14.67 8.00 -35.05
C HIS A 172 -15.88 8.58 -34.31
N GLU A 173 -16.74 7.72 -33.73
CA GLU A 173 -17.91 8.15 -32.95
C GLU A 173 -17.52 9.04 -31.77
N ARG A 174 -16.43 8.70 -31.06
CA ARG A 174 -15.95 9.50 -29.91
C ARG A 174 -15.36 10.84 -30.34
N LEU A 175 -14.62 10.88 -31.45
CA LEU A 175 -14.08 12.12 -32.00
C LEU A 175 -15.19 13.04 -32.51
N THR A 176 -16.16 12.51 -33.26
CA THR A 176 -17.31 13.29 -33.73
C THR A 176 -18.14 13.82 -32.57
N LEU A 177 -18.37 13.02 -31.52
CA LEU A 177 -19.04 13.48 -30.31
C LEU A 177 -18.25 14.61 -29.63
N LEU A 178 -16.93 14.45 -29.50
CA LEU A 178 -16.05 15.46 -28.92
C LEU A 178 -16.10 16.77 -29.73
N GLU A 179 -16.00 16.70 -31.05
CA GLU A 179 -16.08 17.86 -31.94
C GLU A 179 -17.43 18.58 -31.81
N ALA A 180 -18.54 17.84 -31.77
CA ALA A 180 -19.88 18.41 -31.58
C ALA A 180 -20.05 19.09 -30.22
N GLN A 181 -19.50 18.50 -29.16
CA GLN A 181 -19.51 19.08 -27.82
C GLN A 181 -18.63 20.34 -27.76
N LEU A 182 -17.43 20.29 -28.34
CA LEU A 182 -16.54 21.46 -28.41
C LEU A 182 -17.17 22.60 -29.22
N ALA A 183 -17.83 22.31 -30.34
CA ALA A 183 -18.55 23.33 -31.11
C ALA A 183 -19.70 23.95 -30.30
N THR A 184 -20.40 23.15 -29.50
CA THR A 184 -21.46 23.62 -28.60
C THR A 184 -20.90 24.52 -27.49
N VAL A 185 -19.84 24.07 -26.82
CA VAL A 185 -19.13 24.84 -25.78
C VAL A 185 -18.58 26.13 -26.35
N ASN A 186 -17.93 26.12 -27.51
CA ASN A 186 -17.39 27.32 -28.15
C ASN A 186 -18.48 28.35 -28.49
N ARG A 187 -19.66 27.90 -28.93
CA ARG A 187 -20.81 28.77 -29.18
C ARG A 187 -21.36 29.38 -27.88
N MET A 188 -21.49 28.59 -26.82
CA MET A 188 -21.93 29.06 -25.50
C MET A 188 -20.91 30.01 -24.86
N ALA A 189 -19.62 29.72 -25.04
CA ALA A 189 -18.50 30.57 -24.64
C ALA A 189 -18.57 31.95 -25.31
N ALA A 190 -18.78 31.99 -26.62
CA ALA A 190 -18.92 33.24 -27.37
C ALA A 190 -20.15 34.06 -26.96
N ALA A 191 -21.23 33.37 -26.54
CA ALA A 191 -22.44 34.00 -26.01
C ALA A 191 -22.36 34.33 -24.51
N ASN A 192 -21.26 33.99 -23.83
CA ASN A 192 -21.07 34.09 -22.39
C ASN A 192 -22.18 33.38 -21.56
N ASP A 193 -22.69 32.28 -22.10
CA ASP A 193 -23.81 31.48 -21.57
C ASP A 193 -23.34 30.08 -21.12
N LEU A 194 -22.06 29.95 -20.76
CA LEU A 194 -21.52 28.70 -20.24
C LEU A 194 -22.06 28.46 -18.81
N PRO A 195 -22.69 27.30 -18.54
CA PRO A 195 -23.04 26.92 -17.19
C PRO A 195 -21.75 26.69 -16.39
N ASP A 196 -21.69 27.25 -15.18
CA ASP A 196 -20.60 27.07 -14.23
C ASP A 196 -19.20 27.47 -14.73
N ALA A 197 -19.11 28.27 -15.81
CA ALA A 197 -17.84 28.78 -16.30
C ALA A 197 -17.98 30.17 -16.94
N ILE A 198 -17.02 31.06 -16.69
CA ILE A 198 -16.95 32.38 -17.32
C ILE A 198 -15.56 32.54 -17.92
N ILE A 199 -15.50 32.97 -19.19
CA ILE A 199 -14.24 33.30 -19.86
C ILE A 199 -14.00 34.80 -19.67
N THR A 200 -12.94 35.13 -18.93
CA THR A 200 -12.51 36.52 -18.67
C THR A 200 -11.16 36.79 -19.35
N GLU A 201 -10.75 38.05 -19.46
CA GLU A 201 -9.44 38.42 -20.05
C GLU A 201 -8.24 37.81 -19.31
N SER A 202 -8.41 37.43 -18.04
CA SER A 202 -7.39 36.76 -17.21
C SER A 202 -7.48 35.23 -17.24
N GLY A 203 -8.44 34.64 -17.95
CA GLY A 203 -8.57 33.19 -18.15
C GLY A 203 -9.97 32.62 -17.87
N LEU A 204 -10.03 31.29 -17.81
CA LEU A 204 -11.25 30.52 -17.55
C LEU A 204 -11.50 30.41 -16.05
N LYS A 205 -12.63 30.95 -15.57
CA LYS A 205 -13.09 30.80 -14.19
C LYS A 205 -14.21 29.77 -14.15
N ILE A 206 -13.93 28.60 -13.59
CA ILE A 206 -14.92 27.52 -13.37
C ILE A 206 -15.48 27.67 -11.96
N THR A 207 -16.80 27.69 -11.83
CA THR A 207 -17.50 27.66 -10.54
C THR A 207 -17.19 26.32 -9.85
N PRO A 208 -16.78 26.33 -8.56
CA PRO A 208 -16.55 25.10 -7.82
C PRO A 208 -17.80 24.22 -7.83
N LEU A 209 -17.63 22.92 -8.09
CA LEU A 209 -18.74 21.97 -7.99
C LEU A 209 -19.24 21.90 -6.55
N ASP A 210 -20.55 22.05 -6.35
CA ASP A 210 -21.15 21.79 -5.05
C ASP A 210 -20.92 20.33 -4.65
N ALA A 211 -20.51 20.13 -3.40
CA ALA A 211 -20.22 18.82 -2.86
C ALA A 211 -21.54 18.02 -2.79
N ALA A 212 -21.77 17.13 -3.76
CA ALA A 212 -22.83 16.14 -3.74
C ALA A 212 -22.50 15.02 -2.74
N VAL A 213 -22.30 15.40 -1.47
CA VAL A 213 -22.11 14.48 -0.36
C VAL A 213 -23.52 14.13 0.14
N PRO A 214 -24.00 12.88 -0.02
CA PRO A 214 -25.25 12.47 0.61
C PRO A 214 -25.15 12.68 2.12
N ASP A 215 -26.22 13.17 2.77
CA ASP A 215 -26.22 13.58 4.19
C ASP A 215 -25.64 12.51 5.14
N THR A 216 -25.68 11.24 4.75
CA THR A 216 -25.07 10.10 5.47
C THR A 216 -23.54 10.17 5.60
N ALA A 217 -22.85 10.91 4.73
CA ALA A 217 -21.39 11.06 4.73
C ALA A 217 -20.90 12.35 5.41
N GLN A 218 -21.78 13.33 5.67
CA GLN A 218 -21.43 14.54 6.43
C GLN A 218 -21.25 14.26 7.94
N GLY A 219 -21.79 13.15 8.44
CA GLY A 219 -21.67 12.74 9.85
C GLY A 219 -20.39 11.96 10.21
N ALA A 220 -19.54 11.63 9.24
CA ALA A 220 -18.30 10.88 9.47
C ALA A 220 -17.10 11.79 9.81
N ASP A 221 -17.22 13.10 9.59
CA ASP A 221 -16.23 14.10 10.00
C ASP A 221 -16.60 14.63 11.41
N ARG A 222 -16.57 13.73 12.40
CA ARG A 222 -16.57 14.12 13.81
C ARG A 222 -15.11 14.25 14.26
N PRO A 223 -14.65 15.43 14.72
CA PRO A 223 -13.45 15.50 15.53
C PRO A 223 -13.76 14.85 16.87
N ASP A 224 -13.28 13.62 17.08
CA ASP A 224 -13.17 13.03 18.41
C ASP A 224 -12.20 13.88 19.24
N SER A 225 -12.76 14.76 20.09
CA SER A 225 -12.26 15.04 21.44
C SER A 225 -13.05 16.20 22.08
N HIS A 226 -14.03 15.87 22.92
CA HIS A 226 -14.37 16.71 24.06
C HIS A 226 -14.30 15.85 25.33
N GLY A 227 -13.11 15.80 25.93
CA GLY A 227 -12.95 15.61 27.37
C GLY A 227 -13.17 16.95 28.09
N PRO A 228 -13.61 16.94 29.36
CA PRO A 228 -14.58 17.90 29.86
C PRO A 228 -13.97 19.27 30.20
N ALA A 229 -14.68 20.33 29.81
CA ALA A 229 -14.42 21.69 30.25
C ALA A 229 -14.82 21.87 31.73
N ALA A 230 -13.87 21.63 32.63
CA ALA A 230 -13.93 22.17 33.98
C ALA A 230 -13.68 23.70 33.90
N ARG A 231 -14.74 24.49 34.12
CA ARG A 231 -14.59 25.92 34.43
C ARG A 231 -13.89 26.06 35.77
N GLN A 232 -12.72 26.68 35.79
CA GLN A 232 -12.16 27.28 36.99
C GLN A 232 -11.78 28.73 36.67
N ASP A 233 -12.77 29.61 36.89
CA ASP A 233 -12.57 31.04 37.03
C ASP A 233 -11.70 31.32 38.25
N HIS A 234 -10.49 31.87 38.03
CA HIS A 234 -9.78 32.63 39.05
C HIS A 234 -9.04 33.80 38.39
N ARG A 235 -9.73 34.93 38.26
CA ARG A 235 -9.14 36.25 38.47
C ARG A 235 -10.02 37.06 39.41
N ASN A 236 -9.33 37.75 40.30
CA ASN A 236 -9.76 38.82 41.19
C ASN A 236 -10.50 38.45 42.48
N CYS A 237 -9.67 38.29 43.51
CA CYS A 237 -9.87 38.88 44.82
C CYS A 237 -10.26 40.37 44.71
N CYS A 238 -11.42 40.78 45.24
CA CYS A 238 -11.53 41.91 46.18
C CYS A 238 -12.96 42.14 46.71
N SER A 239 -13.04 42.29 48.04
CA SER A 239 -14.05 43.00 48.85
C SER A 239 -15.36 42.32 49.29
N LYS A 240 -15.47 42.20 50.64
CA LYS A 240 -16.66 42.38 51.53
C LYS A 240 -17.90 41.50 51.29
N SER A 241 -18.67 41.03 52.27
CA SER A 241 -18.66 41.03 53.73
C SER A 241 -19.88 40.21 54.19
N MET A 242 -19.66 39.28 55.12
CA MET A 242 -20.52 38.93 56.26
C MET A 242 -21.95 38.36 56.09
N SER A 243 -22.20 37.40 57.01
CA SER A 243 -23.49 36.89 57.51
C SER A 243 -24.24 35.93 56.58
N GLY A 244 -24.63 34.72 56.97
CA GLY A 244 -24.62 34.06 58.27
C GLY A 244 -25.87 33.19 58.39
N ARG A 245 -25.70 31.95 58.88
CA ARG A 245 -26.73 31.03 59.44
C ARG A 245 -27.83 30.56 58.47
N ALA A 246 -28.46 29.40 58.65
CA ALA A 246 -28.25 28.22 59.48
C ALA A 246 -29.16 27.12 58.90
N SER A 247 -28.63 25.91 58.96
CA SER A 247 -29.26 24.60 59.17
C SER A 247 -30.52 24.12 58.42
N PRO A 248 -30.61 22.79 58.20
CA PRO A 248 -31.58 22.17 57.31
C PRO A 248 -32.64 21.34 58.07
N GLY A 249 -33.58 20.81 57.29
CA GLY A 249 -34.42 19.69 57.69
C GLY A 249 -35.91 20.02 57.53
N THR A 250 -36.79 19.12 57.11
CA THR A 250 -36.70 17.67 56.94
C THR A 250 -38.02 17.22 56.30
N SER A 251 -37.94 16.20 55.44
CA SER A 251 -38.94 15.15 55.19
C SER A 251 -40.21 15.41 54.36
N ARG A 252 -40.36 14.43 53.45
CA ARG A 252 -41.59 13.68 53.09
C ARG A 252 -42.63 14.48 52.31
N THR A 253 -43.19 13.97 51.22
CA THR A 253 -43.34 12.62 50.66
C THR A 253 -43.39 12.73 49.15
#